data_AF-A0A3M2A3A9-F1
#
_entry.id   AF-A0A3M2A3A9-F1
#
_cell.length_a   1.000
_cell.length_b   1.000
_cell.length_c   1.000
_cell.angle_alpha   90.00
_cell.angle_beta   90.00
_cell.angle_gamma   90.00
#
_symmetry.space_group_name_H-M   'P 1'
#
loop_
_entity.id
_entity.type
_entity.pdbx_description
1 polymer ?
#
loop_
_entity_poly.entity_id
_entity_poly.type
_entity_poly.pdbx_seq_one_letter_code
_entity_poly.pdbx_strand_id
1 'polypeptide(L)'
;MYTVEDRILHALLLLVVADGHVDADELAKVREVARDLCGASFDDERLDELAQEVRDAPEDVIDYLARIRGLLEPDERRRLLAGLRAIAGADGTVADAERIELAKAAEALGLDEPS
;
A
#
# COMPACT_ATOMS: atom_id res chain seq x y z
N MET A 1 10.53 -16.36 1.18
CA MET A 1 10.88 -15.23 2.07
C MET A 1 10.51 -13.98 1.31
N TYR A 2 9.51 -13.23 1.77
CA TYR A 2 9.06 -12.03 1.06
C TYR A 2 10.19 -10.99 0.99
N THR A 3 10.33 -10.32 -0.16
CA THR A 3 11.26 -9.19 -0.34
C THR A 3 10.69 -7.91 0.27
N VAL A 4 11.46 -6.82 0.29
CA VAL A 4 10.94 -5.52 0.73
C VAL A 4 9.84 -5.06 -0.23
N GLU A 5 10.06 -5.28 -1.53
CA GLU A 5 9.12 -5.00 -2.60
C GLU A 5 7.81 -5.76 -2.40
N ASP A 6 7.86 -7.07 -2.16
CA ASP A 6 6.67 -7.86 -1.85
C ASP A 6 5.86 -7.26 -0.69
N ARG A 7 6.55 -6.76 0.36
CA ARG A 7 5.87 -6.17 1.52
C ARG A 7 5.19 -4.86 1.17
N ILE A 8 5.84 -4.04 0.34
CA ILE A 8 5.28 -2.78 -0.17
C ILE A 8 4.06 -3.09 -1.04
N LEU A 9 4.18 -4.00 -2.01
CA LEU A 9 3.07 -4.40 -2.88
C LEU A 9 1.88 -4.92 -2.08
N HIS A 10 2.13 -5.80 -1.10
CA HIS A 10 1.09 -6.35 -0.24
C HIS A 10 0.38 -5.23 0.56
N ALA A 11 1.11 -4.25 1.11
CA ALA A 11 0.51 -3.10 1.79
C ALA A 11 -0.37 -2.24 0.84
N LEU A 12 0.10 -1.99 -0.39
CA LEU A 12 -0.69 -1.24 -1.38
C LEU A 12 -1.96 -1.99 -1.77
N LEU A 13 -1.88 -3.32 -1.89
CA LEU A 13 -3.02 -4.18 -2.22
C LEU A 13 -4.04 -4.25 -1.09
N LEU A 14 -3.60 -4.32 0.17
CA LEU A 14 -4.52 -4.31 1.31
C LEU A 14 -5.38 -3.04 1.37
N LEU A 15 -4.86 -1.90 0.88
CA LEU A 15 -5.62 -0.65 0.81
C LEU A 15 -6.77 -0.73 -0.20
N VAL A 16 -6.54 -1.33 -1.37
CA VAL A 16 -7.53 -1.40 -2.46
C VAL A 16 -8.44 -2.62 -2.38
N VAL A 17 -8.06 -3.68 -1.65
CA VAL A 17 -8.88 -4.91 -1.50
C VAL A 17 -9.77 -4.85 -0.24
N ALA A 18 -9.69 -3.78 0.55
CA ALA A 18 -10.28 -3.70 1.89
C ALA A 18 -11.80 -3.96 1.95
N ASP A 19 -12.55 -3.69 0.87
CA ASP A 19 -14.00 -3.91 0.80
C ASP A 19 -14.41 -5.17 0.00
N GLY A 20 -13.43 -5.96 -0.43
CA GLY A 20 -13.62 -7.17 -1.24
C GLY A 20 -13.95 -6.90 -2.72
N HIS A 21 -13.96 -5.64 -3.15
CA HIS A 21 -13.94 -5.27 -4.56
C HIS A 21 -12.54 -4.75 -4.92
N VAL A 22 -12.11 -5.05 -6.14
CA VAL A 22 -10.95 -4.43 -6.74
C VAL A 22 -11.40 -4.05 -8.12
N ASP A 23 -11.57 -2.76 -8.38
CA ASP A 23 -11.84 -2.34 -9.75
C ASP A 23 -10.53 -2.33 -10.57
N ALA A 24 -10.68 -2.33 -11.90
CA ALA A 24 -9.53 -2.39 -12.80
C ALA A 24 -8.67 -1.11 -12.75
N ASP A 25 -9.27 0.03 -12.39
CA ASP A 25 -8.62 1.34 -12.34
C ASP A 25 -7.78 1.47 -11.06
N GLU A 26 -8.28 1.00 -9.92
CA GLU A 26 -7.53 0.89 -8.65
C GLU A 26 -6.32 -0.02 -8.80
N LEU A 27 -6.49 -1.20 -9.41
CA LEU A 27 -5.38 -2.10 -9.66
C LEU A 27 -4.38 -1.53 -10.67
N ALA A 28 -4.84 -0.79 -11.69
CA ALA A 28 -3.96 -0.05 -12.59
C ALA A 28 -3.17 1.03 -11.84
N LYS A 29 -3.78 1.69 -10.86
CA LYS A 29 -3.11 2.67 -10.00
C LYS A 29 -2.07 2.04 -9.09
N VAL A 30 -2.38 0.90 -8.48
CA VAL A 30 -1.42 0.10 -7.70
C VAL A 30 -0.22 -0.25 -8.57
N ARG A 31 -0.44 -0.71 -9.82
CA ARG A 31 0.67 -1.01 -10.76
C ARG A 31 1.53 0.20 -11.06
N GLU A 32 0.92 1.36 -11.32
CA GLU A 32 1.65 2.63 -11.57
C GLU A 32 2.52 2.98 -10.35
N VAL A 33 1.91 3.04 -9.17
CA VAL A 33 2.61 3.42 -7.92
C VAL A 33 3.68 2.39 -7.56
N ALA A 34 3.41 1.11 -7.71
CA ALA A 34 4.36 0.04 -7.47
C ALA A 34 5.60 0.15 -8.39
N ARG A 35 5.40 0.45 -9.68
CA ARG A 35 6.50 0.69 -10.61
C ARG A 35 7.32 1.92 -10.22
N ASP A 36 6.69 2.97 -9.72
CA ASP A 36 7.40 4.16 -9.27
C ASP A 36 8.22 3.90 -7.98
N LEU A 37 7.70 3.06 -7.08
CA LEU A 37 8.35 2.75 -5.81
C LEU A 37 9.47 1.70 -5.93
N CYS A 38 9.23 0.64 -6.70
CA CYS A 38 10.13 -0.50 -6.85
C CYS A 38 11.01 -0.39 -8.11
N GLY A 39 10.62 0.40 -9.10
CA GLY A 39 11.36 0.55 -10.35
C GLY A 39 11.40 -0.74 -11.17
N ALA A 40 12.58 -1.07 -11.72
CA ALA A 40 12.77 -2.18 -12.64
C ALA A 40 12.62 -3.58 -12.02
N SER A 41 12.45 -3.70 -10.69
CA SER A 41 12.19 -4.97 -10.00
C SER A 41 10.71 -5.33 -9.93
N PHE A 42 9.83 -4.47 -10.44
CA PHE A 42 8.39 -4.72 -10.46
C PHE A 42 8.01 -5.76 -11.51
N ASP A 43 7.24 -6.76 -11.07
CA ASP A 43 6.70 -7.85 -11.89
C ASP A 43 5.18 -7.87 -11.77
N ASP A 44 4.49 -7.74 -12.91
CA ASP A 44 3.04 -7.75 -12.99
C ASP A 44 2.44 -9.10 -12.57
N GLU A 45 3.11 -10.22 -12.91
CA GLU A 45 2.64 -11.56 -12.52
C GLU A 45 2.68 -11.71 -11.00
N ARG A 46 3.74 -11.19 -10.37
CA ARG A 46 3.88 -11.20 -8.91
C ARG A 46 2.83 -10.33 -8.21
N LEU A 47 2.48 -9.19 -8.80
CA LEU A 47 1.41 -8.35 -8.24
C LEU A 47 0.07 -9.10 -8.27
N ASP A 48 -0.24 -9.78 -9.38
CA ASP A 48 -1.50 -10.52 -9.52
C ASP A 48 -1.58 -11.70 -8.52
N GLU A 49 -0.46 -12.40 -8.28
CA GLU A 49 -0.37 -13.42 -7.22
C GLU A 49 -0.64 -12.82 -5.83
N LEU A 50 0.03 -11.72 -5.48
CA LEU A 50 -0.17 -11.05 -4.19
C LEU A 50 -1.59 -10.51 -4.05
N ALA A 51 -2.20 -10.00 -5.12
CA ALA A 51 -3.57 -9.54 -5.11
C ALA A 51 -4.54 -10.69 -4.80
N GLN A 52 -4.27 -11.88 -5.34
CA GLN A 52 -5.04 -13.08 -5.02
C GLN A 52 -4.81 -13.51 -3.56
N GLU A 53 -3.56 -13.52 -3.07
CA GLU A 53 -3.24 -13.84 -1.67
C GLU A 53 -4.02 -12.91 -0.70
N VAL A 54 -4.02 -11.61 -0.96
CA VAL A 54 -4.73 -10.61 -0.15
C VAL A 54 -6.26 -10.80 -0.20
N ARG A 55 -6.82 -11.18 -1.36
CA ARG A 55 -8.26 -11.48 -1.48
C ARG A 55 -8.66 -12.73 -0.70
N ASP A 56 -7.82 -13.75 -0.73
CA ASP A 56 -8.10 -15.04 -0.07
C ASP A 56 -7.92 -14.96 1.45
N ALA A 57 -7.05 -14.06 1.92
CA ALA A 57 -6.78 -13.83 3.34
C ALA A 57 -6.73 -12.32 3.64
N PRO A 58 -7.89 -11.65 3.67
CA PRO A 58 -7.94 -10.22 3.97
C PRO A 58 -7.40 -9.96 5.38
N GLU A 59 -6.56 -8.95 5.48
CA GLU A 59 -5.98 -8.44 6.73
C GLU A 59 -6.25 -6.94 6.82
N ASP A 60 -6.27 -6.40 8.03
CA ASP A 60 -6.33 -4.95 8.22
C ASP A 60 -4.98 -4.32 7.81
N VAL A 61 -5.04 -3.29 6.97
CA VAL A 61 -3.83 -2.63 6.44
C VAL A 61 -3.00 -1.98 7.56
N ILE A 62 -3.63 -1.44 8.61
CA ILE A 62 -2.93 -0.77 9.71
C ILE A 62 -2.16 -1.80 10.55
N ASP A 63 -2.80 -2.92 10.86
CA ASP A 63 -2.15 -4.04 11.56
C ASP A 63 -0.96 -4.60 10.76
N TYR A 64 -1.13 -4.75 9.44
CA TYR A 64 -0.05 -5.18 8.55
C TYR A 64 1.12 -4.20 8.55
N LEU A 65 0.85 -2.90 8.39
CA LEU A 65 1.88 -1.85 8.39
C LEU A 65 2.68 -1.83 9.70
N ALA A 66 1.99 -1.93 10.84
CA ALA A 66 2.64 -1.98 12.14
C ALA A 66 3.56 -3.19 12.27
N ARG A 67 3.14 -4.35 11.73
CA ARG A 67 3.92 -5.60 11.73
C ARG A 67 5.16 -5.50 10.84
N ILE A 68 5.06 -4.90 9.66
CA ILE A 68 6.20 -4.79 8.73
C ILE A 68 7.11 -3.59 9.00
N ARG A 69 6.70 -2.63 9.84
CA ARG A 69 7.47 -1.41 10.15
C ARG A 69 8.95 -1.69 10.46
N GLY A 70 9.22 -2.68 11.32
CA GLY A 70 10.57 -3.04 11.75
C GLY A 70 11.44 -3.68 10.66
N LEU A 71 10.83 -4.05 9.52
CA LEU A 71 11.47 -4.66 8.37
C LEU A 71 11.73 -3.67 7.23
N LEU A 72 11.27 -2.42 7.40
CA LEU A 72 11.44 -1.34 6.44
C LEU A 72 12.41 -0.29 6.98
N GLU A 73 13.29 0.20 6.12
CA GLU A 73 14.12 1.37 6.38
C GLU A 73 13.27 2.65 6.42
N PRO A 74 13.71 3.72 7.12
CA PRO A 74 12.93 4.95 7.24
C PRO A 74 12.48 5.56 5.89
N ASP A 75 13.33 5.49 4.87
CA ASP A 75 12.99 6.00 3.54
C ASP A 75 11.97 5.11 2.81
N GLU A 76 12.02 3.79 3.02
CA GLU A 76 11.04 2.85 2.48
C GLU A 76 9.66 3.07 3.10
N ARG A 77 9.61 3.37 4.41
CA ARG A 77 8.36 3.74 5.09
C ARG A 77 7.75 5.01 4.50
N ARG A 78 8.56 6.05 4.27
CA ARG A 78 8.11 7.31 3.66
C ARG A 78 7.58 7.09 2.24
N ARG A 79 8.29 6.28 1.46
CA ARG A 79 7.91 5.88 0.09
C ARG A 79 6.60 5.10 0.09
N LEU A 80 6.45 4.13 0.97
CA LEU A 80 5.21 3.38 1.13
C LEU A 80 4.04 4.30 1.50
N LEU A 81 4.20 5.19 2.47
CA LEU A 81 3.16 6.16 2.82
C LEU A 81 2.79 7.08 1.65
N ALA A 82 3.78 7.55 0.87
CA ALA A 82 3.52 8.33 -0.34
C ALA A 82 2.73 7.53 -1.39
N GLY A 83 3.04 6.24 -1.54
CA GLY A 83 2.29 5.34 -2.41
C GLY A 83 0.84 5.16 -1.97
N LEU A 84 0.60 4.89 -0.69
CA LEU A 84 -0.74 4.78 -0.11
C LEU A 84 -1.56 6.05 -0.36
N ARG A 85 -0.95 7.24 -0.20
CA ARG A 85 -1.59 8.53 -0.51
C ARG A 85 -1.93 8.69 -1.99
N ALA A 86 -1.04 8.26 -2.89
CA ALA A 86 -1.26 8.37 -4.32
C ALA A 86 -2.41 7.48 -4.82
N ILE A 87 -2.63 6.34 -4.14
CA ILE A 87 -3.73 5.42 -4.42
C ILE A 87 -5.03 5.98 -3.83
N ALA A 88 -5.04 6.39 -2.56
CA ALA A 88 -6.22 6.97 -1.91
C ALA A 88 -6.72 8.26 -2.60
N GLY A 89 -5.84 9.02 -3.25
CA GLY A 89 -6.22 10.23 -3.99
C GLY A 89 -6.45 10.04 -5.49
N ALA A 90 -6.56 8.79 -5.97
CA ALA A 90 -6.59 8.49 -7.40
C ALA A 90 -7.80 9.08 -8.14
N ASP A 91 -8.92 9.27 -7.45
CA ASP A 91 -10.14 9.90 -7.99
C ASP A 91 -10.06 11.45 -8.01
N GLY A 92 -8.94 12.01 -7.54
CA GLY A 92 -8.68 13.45 -7.49
C GLY A 92 -9.16 14.14 -6.21
N THR A 93 -9.76 13.44 -5.24
CA THR A 93 -10.14 14.01 -3.94
C THR A 93 -9.95 13.01 -2.80
N VAL A 94 -8.98 13.25 -1.92
CA VAL A 94 -8.88 12.49 -0.66
C VAL A 94 -9.99 12.94 0.29
N ALA A 95 -10.98 12.07 0.49
CA ALA A 95 -12.08 12.28 1.41
C ALA A 95 -11.59 12.33 2.87
N ASP A 96 -12.37 12.96 3.76
CA ASP A 96 -11.99 13.08 5.19
C ASP A 96 -11.79 11.70 5.85
N ALA A 97 -12.55 10.69 5.44
CA ALA A 97 -12.37 9.32 5.89
C ALA A 97 -11.00 8.75 5.49
N GLU A 98 -10.57 8.96 4.25
CA GLU A 98 -9.27 8.50 3.75
C GLU A 98 -8.12 9.25 4.41
N ARG A 99 -8.29 10.54 4.74
CA ARG A 99 -7.30 11.29 5.53
C ARG A 99 -7.08 10.67 6.90
N ILE A 100 -8.14 10.24 7.56
CA ILE A 100 -8.05 9.57 8.86
C ILE A 100 -7.30 8.23 8.73
N GLU A 101 -7.59 7.44 7.69
CA GLU A 101 -6.88 6.18 7.45
C GLU A 101 -5.40 6.40 7.09
N LEU A 102 -5.08 7.41 6.29
CA LEU A 102 -3.70 7.78 5.96
C LEU A 102 -2.92 8.28 7.19
N ALA A 103 -3.57 8.97 8.13
CA ALA A 103 -2.96 9.38 9.39
C ALA A 103 -2.60 8.17 10.26
N LYS A 104 -3.53 7.20 10.38
CA LYS A 104 -3.27 5.93 11.07
C LYS A 104 -2.15 5.13 10.39
N ALA A 105 -2.11 5.12 9.07
CA ALA A 105 -1.05 4.44 8.32
C ALA A 105 0.32 5.08 8.57
N ALA A 106 0.39 6.42 8.65
CA ALA A 106 1.61 7.13 9.02
C ALA A 106 2.08 6.75 10.44
N GLU A 107 1.15 6.73 11.41
CA GLU A 107 1.44 6.30 12.78
C GLU A 107 1.92 4.85 12.86
N ALA A 108 1.25 3.93 12.15
CA ALA A 108 1.65 2.52 12.08
C ALA A 108 3.05 2.33 11.49
N LEU A 109 3.44 3.18 10.54
CA LEU A 109 4.80 3.22 9.99
C LEU A 109 5.80 3.97 10.89
N GLY A 110 5.35 4.59 11.97
CA GLY A 110 6.20 5.38 12.88
C GLY A 110 6.72 6.65 12.20
N LEU A 111 5.90 7.26 11.35
CA LEU A 111 6.19 8.54 10.71
C LEU A 111 5.34 9.62 11.38
N ASP A 112 5.96 10.76 11.67
CA ASP A 112 5.22 11.96 12.04
C ASP A 112 4.47 12.47 10.80
N GLU A 113 3.18 12.78 10.92
CA GLU A 113 2.47 13.43 9.81
C GLU A 113 3.19 14.74 9.44
N PRO A 114 3.47 15.00 8.15
CA PRO A 114 3.87 16.33 7.74
C PRO A 114 2.70 17.27 8.03
N SER A 115 2.96 18.21 8.94
CA SER A 115 2.07 19.31 9.34
C SER A 115 1.62 20.17 8.15
#